data_AF-A0A927X1Z5-F1
#
_entry.id   AF-A0A927X1Z5-F1
#
_cell.length_a   1.000
_cell.length_b   1.000
_cell.length_c   1.000
_cell.angle_alpha   90.00
_cell.angle_beta   90.00
_cell.angle_gamma   90.00
#
_symmetry.space_group_name_H-M   'P 1'
#
loop_
_entity.id
_entity.type
_entity.pdbx_description
1 polymer ?
#
loop_
_entity_poly.entity_id
_entity_poly.type
_entity_poly.pdbx_seq_one_letter_code
_entity_poly.pdbx_strand_id
1 'polypeptide(L)'
;MKIKKLNTLFLLAALLTTGGVYASWNYATSGVNSAQTEAKVQIDLGSSSSKGTLDIVSADTSIQATVVNVQEGGVYTYKTDVVFTGQIKIKFTPAAYADQDVKDSGIKLKLTITENFANYTYGGGNVDVFRLEGGGDATSYSYILNDGNPILGEYIILGEKTADVDDNGTTNVRENLGLGSYVNMEPITLDTRAKFDSLKSIIDAGTFQIVIEEYVA
;
A
#
# COMPACT_ATOMS: atom_id res chain seq x y z
N MET A 1 53.27 29.15 30.76
CA MET A 1 51.80 28.98 30.62
C MET A 1 51.46 28.30 29.28
N LYS A 2 51.62 26.97 29.12
CA LYS A 2 51.31 26.30 27.83
C LYS A 2 50.75 24.86 27.91
N ILE A 3 50.88 24.14 29.02
CA ILE A 3 50.41 22.73 29.12
C ILE A 3 48.92 22.60 29.45
N LYS A 4 48.35 23.50 30.26
CA LYS A 4 46.93 23.42 30.69
C LYS A 4 45.94 23.53 29.52
N LYS A 5 46.29 24.27 28.46
CA LYS A 5 45.43 24.45 27.27
C LYS A 5 45.42 23.20 26.36
N LEU A 6 46.50 22.41 26.36
CA LEU A 6 46.62 21.22 25.53
C LEU A 6 45.79 20.06 26.09
N ASN A 7 45.82 19.85 27.41
CA ASN A 7 45.02 18.80 28.06
C ASN A 7 43.51 19.03 27.89
N THR A 8 43.05 20.28 27.92
CA THR A 8 41.65 20.61 27.67
C THR A 8 41.24 20.29 26.23
N LEU A 9 42.13 20.50 25.25
CA LEU A 9 41.88 20.17 23.85
C LEU A 9 41.75 18.66 23.63
N PHE A 10 42.61 17.86 24.26
CA PHE A 10 42.53 16.39 24.21
C PHE A 10 41.25 15.86 24.88
N LEU A 11 40.83 16.46 25.99
CA LEU A 11 39.60 16.09 26.67
C LEU A 11 38.36 16.39 25.82
N LEU A 12 38.33 17.55 25.15
CA LEU A 12 37.27 17.93 24.22
C LEU A 12 37.23 17.03 22.98
N ALA A 13 38.39 16.71 22.40
CA ALA A 13 38.48 15.78 21.28
C ALA A 13 37.99 14.38 21.68
N ALA A 14 38.38 13.89 22.86
CA ALA A 14 37.88 12.63 23.39
C ALA A 14 36.36 12.66 23.56
N LEU A 15 35.81 13.67 24.25
CA LEU A 15 34.35 13.82 24.45
C LEU A 15 33.56 13.91 23.13
N LEU A 16 34.09 14.60 22.12
CA LEU A 16 33.47 14.67 20.80
C LEU A 16 33.54 13.33 20.05
N THR A 17 34.65 12.58 20.17
CA THR A 17 34.76 11.25 19.58
C THR A 17 33.89 10.22 20.29
N THR A 18 33.89 10.14 21.63
CA THR A 18 33.02 9.21 22.37
C THR A 18 31.55 9.60 22.25
N GLY A 19 31.24 10.89 22.29
CA GLY A 19 29.88 11.40 22.11
C GLY A 19 29.36 11.19 20.68
N GLY A 20 30.21 11.40 19.66
CA GLY A 20 29.90 11.12 18.27
C GLY A 20 29.69 9.63 17.99
N VAL A 21 30.54 8.76 18.57
CA VAL A 21 30.38 7.30 18.49
C VAL A 21 29.12 6.84 19.23
N TYR A 22 28.84 7.38 20.42
CA TYR A 22 27.66 7.01 21.20
C TYR A 22 26.35 7.48 20.55
N ALA A 23 26.33 8.70 20.00
CA ALA A 23 25.19 9.17 19.22
C ALA A 23 24.99 8.31 17.97
N SER A 24 26.05 8.04 17.21
CA SER A 24 25.99 7.17 16.03
C SER A 24 25.56 5.73 16.39
N TRP A 25 26.01 5.22 17.53
CA TRP A 25 25.64 3.90 18.05
C TRP A 25 24.15 3.87 18.43
N ASN A 26 23.66 4.81 19.23
CA ASN A 26 22.25 4.85 19.62
C ASN A 26 21.32 5.03 18.41
N TYR A 27 21.70 5.84 17.43
CA TYR A 27 20.95 5.96 16.17
C TYR A 27 20.97 4.67 15.34
N ALA A 28 22.05 3.88 15.42
CA ALA A 28 22.14 2.59 14.74
C ALA A 28 21.43 1.45 15.49
N THR A 29 21.35 1.48 16.83
CA THR A 29 20.86 0.36 17.65
C THR A 29 19.45 0.52 18.21
N SER A 30 18.83 1.69 18.08
CA SER A 30 17.43 1.88 18.47
C SER A 30 16.53 1.17 17.46
N GLY A 31 16.23 -0.10 17.70
CA GLY A 31 15.28 -0.85 16.88
C GLY A 31 13.92 -0.14 16.81
N VAL A 32 13.26 -0.20 15.66
CA VAL A 32 11.87 0.27 15.53
C VAL A 32 10.99 -0.77 16.22
N ASN A 33 10.16 -0.44 17.20
CA ASN A 33 9.30 -1.46 17.86
C ASN A 33 8.05 -1.78 17.03
N SER A 34 7.50 -0.78 16.36
CA SER A 34 6.51 -0.87 15.30
C SER A 34 6.40 0.50 14.66
N ALA A 35 6.12 0.54 13.36
CA ALA A 35 5.81 1.79 12.69
C ALA A 35 4.87 1.53 11.53
N GLN A 36 3.84 2.37 11.45
CA GLN A 36 2.85 2.32 10.38
C GLN A 36 3.07 3.47 9.44
N THR A 37 2.78 3.23 8.17
CA THR A 37 2.78 4.26 7.14
C THR A 37 1.68 3.98 6.14
N GLU A 38 1.19 5.01 5.48
CA GLU A 38 0.07 4.89 4.55
C GLU A 38 0.56 5.24 3.14
N ALA A 39 0.29 4.34 2.21
CA ALA A 39 0.48 4.61 0.80
C ALA A 39 -0.72 5.40 0.27
N LYS A 40 -0.48 6.28 -0.70
CA LYS A 40 -1.57 7.00 -1.36
C LYS A 40 -2.31 6.07 -2.31
N VAL A 41 -3.64 6.23 -2.38
CA VAL A 41 -4.49 5.59 -3.38
C VAL A 41 -5.01 6.66 -4.32
N GLN A 42 -4.79 6.48 -5.61
CA GLN A 42 -5.42 7.25 -6.66
C GLN A 42 -6.43 6.35 -7.38
N ILE A 43 -7.67 6.81 -7.51
CA ILE A 43 -8.71 6.06 -8.22
C ILE A 43 -9.14 6.90 -9.42
N ASP A 44 -8.99 6.32 -10.59
CA ASP A 44 -9.36 6.90 -11.87
C ASP A 44 -10.41 6.02 -12.57
N LEU A 45 -11.18 6.64 -13.44
CA LEU A 45 -12.00 5.94 -14.41
C LEU A 45 -11.26 5.91 -15.74
N GLY A 46 -11.28 4.77 -16.43
CA GLY A 46 -10.71 4.66 -17.76
C GLY A 46 -11.50 5.46 -18.80
N SER A 47 -11.11 5.32 -20.06
CA SER A 47 -11.75 6.05 -21.16
C SER A 47 -13.27 5.84 -21.19
N SER A 48 -14.02 6.92 -21.41
CA SER A 48 -15.48 6.92 -21.47
C SER A 48 -16.00 5.85 -22.43
N SER A 49 -16.92 5.00 -21.95
CA SER A 49 -17.64 4.07 -22.81
C SER A 49 -18.59 4.83 -23.73
N SER A 50 -18.68 4.45 -25.00
CA SER A 50 -19.74 4.96 -25.88
C SER A 50 -21.15 4.54 -25.43
N LYS A 51 -21.23 3.55 -24.54
CA LYS A 51 -22.48 2.94 -24.05
C LYS A 51 -23.07 3.66 -22.83
N GLY A 52 -22.33 4.54 -22.17
CA GLY A 52 -22.80 5.25 -20.99
C GLY A 52 -21.69 5.95 -20.20
N THR A 53 -22.07 6.53 -19.07
CA THR A 53 -21.13 7.17 -18.15
C THR A 53 -20.84 6.25 -16.97
N LEU A 54 -19.57 6.23 -16.57
CA LEU A 54 -19.13 5.63 -15.32
C LEU A 54 -18.77 6.78 -14.39
N ASP A 55 -19.19 6.69 -13.13
CA ASP A 55 -18.94 7.71 -12.11
C ASP A 55 -18.44 7.04 -10.81
N ILE A 56 -17.52 7.70 -10.10
CA ILE A 56 -17.16 7.33 -8.74
C ILE A 56 -18.14 8.03 -7.80
N VAL A 57 -19.02 7.26 -7.17
CA VAL A 57 -20.02 7.79 -6.22
C VAL A 57 -19.37 8.10 -4.87
N SER A 58 -18.49 7.21 -4.42
CA SER A 58 -17.69 7.41 -3.21
C SER A 58 -16.44 6.55 -3.28
N ALA A 59 -15.31 7.10 -2.84
CA ALA A 59 -14.08 6.35 -2.65
C ALA A 59 -13.58 6.63 -1.24
N ASP A 60 -13.70 5.63 -0.37
CA ASP A 60 -13.10 5.63 0.95
C ASP A 60 -12.15 4.46 0.98
N THR A 61 -10.94 4.64 0.46
CA THR A 61 -9.94 3.56 0.38
C THR A 61 -8.64 4.02 0.96
N SER A 62 -8.05 3.19 1.82
CA SER A 62 -6.71 3.41 2.33
C SER A 62 -5.87 2.14 2.18
N ILE A 63 -4.58 2.33 1.95
CA ILE A 63 -3.59 1.26 1.91
C ILE A 63 -2.59 1.55 3.02
N GLN A 64 -2.66 0.75 4.08
CA GLN A 64 -1.74 0.85 5.19
C GLN A 64 -0.63 -0.18 5.00
N ALA A 65 0.61 0.30 4.84
CA ALA A 65 1.79 -0.54 4.94
C ALA A 65 2.27 -0.54 6.40
N THR A 66 2.21 -1.70 7.04
CA THR A 66 2.66 -1.87 8.41
C THR A 66 4.06 -2.47 8.42
N VAL A 67 4.99 -1.84 9.15
CA VAL A 67 6.27 -2.46 9.49
C VAL A 67 6.24 -2.84 10.97
N VAL A 68 6.20 -4.14 11.24
CA VAL A 68 6.22 -4.68 12.59
C VAL A 68 7.61 -5.22 12.90
N ASN A 69 8.15 -4.88 14.07
CA ASN A 69 9.28 -5.60 14.61
C ASN A 69 8.76 -6.84 15.32
N VAL A 70 9.05 -7.99 14.75
CA VAL A 70 8.73 -9.28 15.34
C VAL A 70 9.98 -9.80 16.03
N GLN A 71 9.95 -9.82 17.37
CA GLN A 71 10.97 -10.50 18.15
C GLN A 71 10.64 -12.00 18.18
N GLU A 72 11.36 -12.79 17.39
CA GLU A 72 11.20 -14.25 17.37
C GLU A 72 12.51 -14.88 17.85
N GLY A 73 12.48 -15.57 19.00
CA GLY A 73 13.67 -16.25 19.55
C GLY A 73 14.82 -15.33 20.00
N GLY A 74 14.56 -14.06 20.30
CA GLY A 74 15.60 -13.09 20.68
C GLY A 74 16.30 -12.41 19.49
N VAL A 75 15.89 -12.74 18.26
CA VAL A 75 16.31 -12.06 17.03
C VAL A 75 15.20 -11.09 16.63
N TYR A 76 15.55 -9.82 16.46
CA TYR A 76 14.63 -8.81 15.94
C TYR A 76 14.52 -8.98 14.43
N THR A 77 13.34 -9.36 13.95
CA THR A 77 13.06 -9.52 12.53
C THR A 77 11.95 -8.56 12.14
N TYR A 78 12.23 -7.64 11.23
CA TYR A 78 11.23 -6.70 10.74
C TYR A 78 10.42 -7.37 9.65
N LYS A 79 9.10 -7.47 9.85
CA LYS A 79 8.16 -7.93 8.84
C LYS A 79 7.37 -6.73 8.33
N THR A 80 7.19 -6.72 7.03
CA THR A 80 6.51 -5.64 6.33
C THR A 80 5.25 -6.24 5.73
N ASP A 81 4.11 -5.62 5.99
CA ASP A 81 2.78 -6.12 5.65
C ASP A 81 1.94 -4.99 5.03
N VAL A 82 0.92 -5.33 4.26
CA VAL A 82 0.04 -4.37 3.59
C VAL A 82 -1.40 -4.75 3.80
N VAL A 83 -2.18 -3.79 4.27
CA VAL A 83 -3.61 -3.93 4.48
C VAL A 83 -4.35 -2.92 3.61
N PHE A 84 -5.26 -3.43 2.79
CA PHE A 84 -6.19 -2.62 2.01
C PHE A 84 -7.50 -2.51 2.78
N THR A 85 -7.90 -1.29 3.12
CA THR A 85 -9.18 -1.07 3.80
C THR A 85 -10.06 -0.12 3.00
N GLY A 86 -11.37 -0.26 3.20
CA GLY A 86 -12.37 0.66 2.66
C GLY A 86 -13.14 0.13 1.46
N GLN A 87 -13.80 1.02 0.73
CA GLN A 87 -14.69 0.72 -0.38
C GLN A 87 -14.65 1.77 -1.50
N ILE A 88 -14.79 1.30 -2.74
CA ILE A 88 -15.03 2.13 -3.92
C ILE A 88 -16.45 1.83 -4.40
N LYS A 89 -17.32 2.83 -4.37
CA LYS A 89 -18.64 2.76 -4.99
C LYS A 89 -18.59 3.46 -6.34
N ILE A 90 -18.94 2.72 -7.38
CA ILE A 90 -19.07 3.22 -8.74
C ILE A 90 -20.53 3.19 -9.18
N LYS A 91 -20.87 3.97 -10.20
CA LYS A 91 -22.18 3.94 -10.85
C LYS A 91 -22.05 3.95 -12.36
N PHE A 92 -22.68 2.99 -13.02
CA PHE A 92 -22.85 3.02 -14.46
C PHE A 92 -24.24 3.54 -14.84
N THR A 93 -24.28 4.53 -15.73
CA THR A 93 -25.51 5.11 -16.28
C THR A 93 -25.50 4.96 -17.81
N PRO A 94 -26.36 4.09 -18.38
CA PRO A 94 -26.44 3.90 -19.82
C PRO A 94 -26.76 5.21 -20.57
N ALA A 95 -26.18 5.37 -21.76
CA ALA A 95 -26.52 6.48 -22.64
C ALA A 95 -27.98 6.35 -23.12
N ALA A 96 -28.63 7.48 -23.41
CA ALA A 96 -30.02 7.50 -23.88
C ALA A 96 -30.23 6.65 -25.15
N TYR A 97 -29.20 6.55 -25.99
CA TYR A 97 -29.19 5.78 -27.24
C TYR A 97 -28.33 4.51 -27.17
N ALA A 98 -27.96 4.06 -25.97
CA ALA A 98 -27.32 2.76 -25.82
C ALA A 98 -28.25 1.64 -26.29
N ASP A 99 -27.64 0.53 -26.69
CA ASP A 99 -28.34 -0.69 -27.06
C ASP A 99 -29.24 -1.17 -25.90
N GLN A 100 -30.32 -1.86 -26.24
CA GLN A 100 -31.34 -2.25 -25.26
C GLN A 100 -30.77 -3.20 -24.19
N ASP A 101 -29.86 -4.09 -24.58
CA ASP A 101 -29.15 -4.98 -23.66
C ASP A 101 -28.31 -4.22 -22.63
N VAL A 102 -27.63 -3.14 -23.02
CA VAL A 102 -26.89 -2.26 -22.10
C VAL A 102 -27.83 -1.55 -21.14
N LYS A 103 -29.00 -1.11 -21.60
CA LYS A 103 -29.99 -0.46 -20.72
C LYS A 103 -30.57 -1.42 -19.70
N ASP A 104 -30.79 -2.66 -20.10
CA ASP A 104 -31.43 -3.68 -19.28
C ASP A 104 -30.43 -4.38 -18.34
N SER A 105 -29.17 -4.53 -18.76
CA SER A 105 -28.15 -5.33 -18.04
C SER A 105 -26.91 -4.55 -17.62
N GLY A 106 -26.59 -3.42 -18.25
CA GLY A 106 -25.38 -2.64 -17.99
C GLY A 106 -24.16 -3.10 -18.81
N ILE A 107 -22.96 -2.88 -18.28
CA ILE A 107 -21.69 -3.25 -18.95
C ILE A 107 -20.79 -4.07 -18.04
N LYS A 108 -19.92 -4.89 -18.62
CA LYS A 108 -18.86 -5.57 -17.88
C LYS A 108 -17.76 -4.57 -17.56
N LEU A 109 -17.20 -4.66 -16.36
CA LEU A 109 -16.13 -3.76 -15.92
C LEU A 109 -14.90 -4.57 -15.54
N LYS A 110 -13.73 -3.96 -15.67
CA LYS A 110 -12.48 -4.44 -15.09
C LYS A 110 -11.87 -3.36 -14.23
N LEU A 111 -11.12 -3.80 -13.23
CA LEU A 111 -10.31 -2.98 -12.36
C LEU A 111 -8.85 -3.31 -12.61
N THR A 112 -8.02 -2.29 -12.82
CA THR A 112 -6.58 -2.43 -12.96
C THR A 112 -5.89 -1.70 -11.83
N ILE A 113 -5.08 -2.40 -11.04
CA ILE A 113 -4.20 -1.84 -10.01
C ILE A 113 -2.83 -1.67 -10.64
N THR A 114 -2.23 -0.49 -10.50
CA THR A 114 -0.85 -0.20 -10.90
C THR A 114 -0.10 0.35 -9.71
N GLU A 115 1.10 -0.16 -9.47
CA GLU A 115 1.97 0.35 -8.42
C GLU A 115 2.93 1.39 -9.01
N ASN A 116 3.01 2.57 -8.38
CA ASN A 116 3.94 3.63 -8.77
C ASN A 116 4.80 3.99 -7.57
N PHE A 117 5.75 3.10 -7.27
CA PHE A 117 6.73 3.27 -6.19
C PHE A 117 8.13 3.39 -6.80
N ALA A 118 8.96 4.21 -6.17
CA ALA A 118 10.38 4.23 -6.51
C ALA A 118 11.05 2.94 -6.04
N ASN A 119 11.97 2.41 -6.85
CA ASN A 119 12.78 1.26 -6.45
C ASN A 119 13.56 1.58 -5.16
N TYR A 120 13.48 0.68 -4.19
CA TYR A 120 14.28 0.79 -2.97
C TYR A 120 15.58 0.02 -3.13
N THR A 121 16.73 0.66 -2.96
CA THR A 121 18.01 -0.06 -2.99
C THR A 121 18.36 -0.58 -1.59
N TYR A 122 18.44 -1.90 -1.43
CA TYR A 122 18.88 -2.55 -0.20
C TYR A 122 20.05 -3.51 -0.49
N GLY A 123 21.12 -3.43 0.31
CA GLY A 123 22.24 -4.38 0.19
C GLY A 123 23.00 -4.34 -1.14
N GLY A 124 22.84 -3.27 -1.94
CA GLY A 124 23.45 -3.14 -3.26
C GLY A 124 22.60 -3.65 -4.43
N GLY A 125 21.38 -4.13 -4.16
CA GLY A 125 20.38 -4.48 -5.17
C GLY A 125 19.17 -3.57 -5.13
N ASN A 126 18.50 -3.39 -6.27
CA ASN A 126 17.15 -2.83 -6.29
C ASN A 126 16.17 -3.89 -5.79
N VAL A 127 15.33 -3.53 -4.85
CA VAL A 127 14.28 -4.36 -4.26
C VAL A 127 12.96 -3.67 -4.54
N ASP A 128 12.03 -4.43 -5.11
CA ASP A 128 10.65 -3.99 -5.28
C ASP A 128 9.96 -4.05 -3.92
N VAL A 129 9.45 -2.90 -3.46
CA VAL A 129 8.81 -2.83 -2.14
C VAL A 129 7.49 -3.59 -2.16
N PHE A 130 6.75 -3.47 -3.25
CA PHE A 130 5.46 -4.10 -3.46
C PHE A 130 5.54 -5.06 -4.65
N ARG A 131 4.69 -6.09 -4.62
CA ARG A 131 4.49 -7.01 -5.74
C ARG A 131 3.00 -7.33 -5.87
N LEU A 132 2.46 -7.09 -7.05
CA LEU A 132 1.08 -7.47 -7.34
C LEU A 132 0.97 -8.99 -7.57
N GLU A 133 -0.17 -9.58 -7.16
CA GLU A 133 -0.46 -11.01 -7.35
C GLU A 133 -0.48 -11.36 -8.85
N GLY A 134 0.08 -12.50 -9.24
CA GLY A 134 0.23 -12.91 -10.66
C GLY A 134 1.68 -13.17 -11.10
N GLY A 135 2.66 -12.68 -10.33
CA GLY A 135 4.08 -13.07 -10.40
C GLY A 135 4.90 -12.42 -11.53
N GLY A 136 6.03 -11.81 -11.16
CA GLY A 136 7.02 -11.18 -12.07
C GLY A 136 7.26 -9.71 -11.74
N ASP A 137 8.02 -9.00 -12.60
CA ASP A 137 8.23 -7.53 -12.56
C ASP A 137 6.95 -6.74 -12.98
N ALA A 138 5.77 -7.30 -12.68
CA ALA A 138 4.49 -6.79 -13.16
C ALA A 138 4.06 -5.59 -12.31
N THR A 139 4.24 -4.40 -12.86
CA THR A 139 3.80 -3.14 -12.23
C THR A 139 2.28 -2.93 -12.25
N SER A 140 1.52 -3.86 -12.85
CA SER A 140 0.07 -3.78 -12.96
C SER A 140 -0.63 -5.15 -12.86
N TYR A 141 -1.77 -5.20 -12.19
CA TYR A 141 -2.67 -6.34 -12.11
C TYR A 141 -4.08 -5.95 -12.55
N SER A 142 -4.79 -6.83 -13.24
CA SER A 142 -6.16 -6.57 -13.70
C SER A 142 -7.11 -7.67 -13.28
N TYR A 143 -8.31 -7.28 -12.85
CA TYR A 143 -9.36 -8.15 -12.38
C TYR A 143 -10.71 -7.78 -13.03
N ILE A 144 -11.47 -8.79 -13.45
CA ILE A 144 -12.80 -8.59 -14.05
C ILE A 144 -13.82 -8.50 -12.91
N LEU A 145 -14.47 -7.34 -12.78
CA LEU A 145 -15.45 -7.09 -11.71
C LEU A 145 -16.69 -7.96 -11.86
N ASN A 146 -17.34 -8.25 -10.73
CA ASN A 146 -18.61 -8.98 -10.66
C ASN A 146 -18.58 -10.34 -11.39
N ASP A 147 -17.43 -11.02 -11.37
CA ASP A 147 -17.19 -12.29 -12.09
C ASP A 147 -17.50 -12.20 -13.60
N GLY A 148 -17.35 -11.01 -14.18
CA GLY A 148 -17.67 -10.73 -15.58
C GLY A 148 -19.16 -10.56 -15.88
N ASN A 149 -20.01 -10.50 -14.86
CA ASN A 149 -21.42 -10.13 -15.03
C ASN A 149 -21.54 -8.61 -15.24
N PRO A 150 -22.43 -8.17 -16.14
CA PRO A 150 -22.71 -6.74 -16.34
C PRO A 150 -23.15 -6.03 -15.05
N ILE A 151 -22.77 -4.76 -14.94
CA ILE A 151 -23.12 -3.86 -13.83
C ILE A 151 -24.00 -2.74 -14.38
N LEU A 152 -25.19 -2.58 -13.78
CA LEU A 152 -26.13 -1.50 -14.02
C LEU A 152 -26.39 -0.73 -12.73
N GLY A 153 -26.30 0.60 -12.76
CA GLY A 153 -26.47 1.41 -11.55
C GLY A 153 -25.26 1.33 -10.63
N GLU A 154 -25.49 1.31 -9.32
CA GLU A 154 -24.42 1.33 -8.31
C GLU A 154 -23.81 -0.05 -8.06
N TYR A 155 -22.48 -0.09 -7.90
CA TYR A 155 -21.73 -1.28 -7.51
C TYR A 155 -20.65 -0.91 -6.50
N ILE A 156 -20.41 -1.78 -5.52
CA ILE A 156 -19.44 -1.55 -4.44
C ILE A 156 -18.30 -2.56 -4.56
N ILE A 157 -17.07 -2.05 -4.69
CA ILE A 157 -15.82 -2.79 -4.63
C ILE A 157 -15.27 -2.59 -3.21
N LEU A 158 -14.85 -3.66 -2.53
CA LEU A 158 -14.57 -3.65 -1.09
C LEU A 158 -13.19 -4.21 -0.78
N GLY A 159 -12.42 -3.53 0.08
CA GLY A 159 -10.98 -3.74 0.27
C GLY A 159 -10.56 -5.04 0.98
N GLU A 160 -11.43 -5.68 1.75
CA GLU A 160 -11.11 -6.96 2.42
C GLU A 160 -12.37 -7.67 2.96
N LYS A 161 -12.24 -8.98 3.22
CA LYS A 161 -13.29 -9.80 3.85
C LYS A 161 -13.22 -9.65 5.37
N THR A 162 -13.95 -8.69 5.91
CA THR A 162 -14.15 -8.59 7.36
C THR A 162 -15.38 -9.41 7.75
N ALA A 163 -15.16 -10.44 8.56
CA ALA A 163 -16.22 -11.04 9.35
C ALA A 163 -16.35 -10.17 10.61
N ASP A 164 -17.43 -9.39 10.68
CA ASP A 164 -17.71 -8.59 11.87
C ASP A 164 -18.72 -9.33 12.73
N VAL A 165 -18.46 -9.46 14.03
CA VAL A 165 -19.39 -10.08 14.96
C VAL A 165 -20.08 -8.96 15.71
N ASP A 166 -21.38 -8.77 15.48
CA ASP A 166 -22.13 -7.74 16.19
C ASP A 166 -22.27 -8.07 17.69
N ASP A 167 -22.76 -7.10 18.48
CA ASP A 167 -22.99 -7.27 19.93
C ASP A 167 -23.95 -8.42 20.28
N ASN A 168 -24.67 -8.96 19.30
CA ASN A 168 -25.58 -10.11 19.46
C ASN A 168 -24.94 -11.45 19.06
N GLY A 169 -23.65 -11.47 18.69
CA GLY A 169 -22.95 -12.67 18.25
C GLY A 169 -23.25 -13.07 16.81
N THR A 170 -23.86 -12.21 16.00
CA THR A 170 -24.13 -12.47 14.59
C THR A 170 -22.90 -12.14 13.77
N THR A 171 -22.32 -13.15 13.13
CA THR A 171 -21.24 -12.94 12.16
C THR A 171 -21.82 -12.40 10.86
N ASN A 172 -21.65 -11.10 10.64
CA ASN A 172 -21.94 -10.45 9.37
C ASN A 172 -20.76 -10.67 8.44
N VAL A 173 -20.86 -11.68 7.57
CA VAL A 173 -19.88 -11.91 6.50
C VAL A 173 -20.23 -10.99 5.34
N ARG A 174 -19.41 -9.97 5.10
CA ARG A 174 -19.48 -9.20 3.85
C ARG A 174 -18.58 -9.88 2.83
N GLU A 175 -19.17 -10.52 1.81
CA GLU A 175 -18.42 -11.20 0.75
C GLU A 175 -17.94 -10.20 -0.28
N ASN A 176 -16.63 -9.95 -0.27
CA ASN A 176 -16.04 -8.78 -0.89
C ASN A 176 -14.72 -9.09 -1.58
N LEU A 177 -14.51 -8.38 -2.68
CA LEU A 177 -13.37 -8.39 -3.59
C LEU A 177 -12.10 -7.85 -2.92
N GLY A 178 -11.55 -8.58 -1.95
CA GLY A 178 -10.43 -8.14 -1.13
C GLY A 178 -9.23 -7.69 -1.98
N LEU A 179 -9.06 -6.38 -2.18
CA LEU A 179 -7.91 -5.82 -2.88
C LEU A 179 -6.59 -6.28 -2.24
N GLY A 180 -6.61 -6.57 -0.94
CA GLY A 180 -5.50 -7.15 -0.19
C GLY A 180 -5.02 -8.53 -0.66
N SER A 181 -5.85 -9.35 -1.35
CA SER A 181 -5.33 -10.60 -1.94
C SER A 181 -4.44 -10.33 -3.15
N TYR A 182 -4.68 -9.23 -3.86
CA TYR A 182 -4.03 -8.90 -5.13
C TYR A 182 -2.76 -8.06 -5.00
N VAL A 183 -2.46 -7.57 -3.80
CA VAL A 183 -1.26 -6.77 -3.54
C VAL A 183 -0.52 -7.41 -2.39
N ASN A 184 0.64 -7.98 -2.68
CA ASN A 184 1.54 -8.52 -1.69
C ASN A 184 2.69 -7.55 -1.48
N MET A 185 3.22 -7.49 -0.26
CA MET A 185 4.48 -6.81 -0.01
C MET A 185 5.56 -7.84 0.19
N GLU A 186 6.69 -7.69 -0.49
CA GLU A 186 7.82 -8.57 -0.22
C GLU A 186 8.30 -8.33 1.22
N PRO A 187 8.60 -9.38 2.00
CA PRO A 187 9.20 -9.21 3.30
C PRO A 187 10.58 -8.55 3.17
N ILE A 188 10.72 -7.30 3.61
CA ILE A 188 12.00 -6.58 3.62
C ILE A 188 12.55 -6.52 5.04
N THR A 189 13.80 -6.97 5.21
CA THR A 189 14.50 -6.84 6.50
C THR A 189 15.03 -5.43 6.70
N LEU A 190 14.61 -4.75 7.77
CA LEU A 190 14.98 -3.36 8.09
C LEU A 190 15.77 -3.26 9.40
N ASP A 191 17.02 -3.71 9.40
CA ASP A 191 17.89 -3.81 10.59
C ASP A 191 18.21 -2.48 11.33
N THR A 192 17.90 -1.32 10.75
CA THR A 192 18.25 0.00 11.30
C THR A 192 17.13 1.01 11.08
N ARG A 193 17.05 2.01 11.99
CA ARG A 193 16.07 3.10 11.88
C ARG A 193 16.18 3.88 10.56
N ALA A 194 17.39 4.15 10.10
CA ALA A 194 17.62 4.88 8.85
C ALA A 194 17.06 4.14 7.62
N LYS A 195 17.14 2.80 7.61
CA LYS A 195 16.54 1.98 6.55
C LYS A 195 15.02 2.01 6.60
N PHE A 196 14.45 1.97 7.80
CA PHE A 196 13.01 2.18 7.97
C PHE A 196 12.58 3.56 7.45
N ASP A 197 13.24 4.65 7.86
CA ASP A 197 12.87 6.00 7.44
C ASP A 197 13.00 6.17 5.90
N SER A 198 13.97 5.48 5.28
CA SER A 198 14.13 5.45 3.82
C SER A 198 12.99 4.69 3.12
N LEU A 199 12.61 3.51 3.62
CA LEU A 199 11.48 2.75 3.10
C LEU A 199 10.17 3.54 3.29
N LYS A 200 9.97 4.12 4.46
CA LYS A 200 8.81 4.95 4.78
C LYS A 200 8.67 6.10 3.78
N SER A 201 9.77 6.80 3.48
CA SER A 201 9.75 7.89 2.50
C SER A 201 9.35 7.43 1.10
N ILE A 202 9.70 6.20 0.71
CA ILE A 202 9.29 5.62 -0.57
C ILE A 202 7.79 5.31 -0.56
N ILE A 203 7.29 4.71 0.52
CA ILE A 203 5.87 4.38 0.64
C ILE A 203 5.01 5.66 0.69
N ASP A 204 5.42 6.67 1.45
CA ASP A 204 4.73 7.96 1.55
C ASP A 204 4.67 8.73 0.22
N ALA A 205 5.71 8.56 -0.61
CA ALA A 205 5.82 9.20 -1.91
C ALA A 205 5.10 8.41 -3.02
N GLY A 206 5.05 7.09 -2.89
CA GLY A 206 4.45 6.21 -3.88
C GLY A 206 2.93 6.26 -3.86
N THR A 207 2.35 5.70 -4.91
CA THR A 207 0.90 5.69 -5.11
C THR A 207 0.47 4.39 -5.76
N PHE A 208 -0.62 3.79 -5.25
CA PHE A 208 -1.36 2.78 -5.99
C PHE A 208 -2.41 3.48 -6.85
N GLN A 209 -2.35 3.26 -8.14
CA GLN A 209 -3.35 3.74 -9.08
C GLN A 209 -4.35 2.61 -9.36
N ILE A 210 -5.63 2.88 -9.16
CA ILE A 210 -6.73 1.97 -9.47
C ILE A 210 -7.49 2.60 -10.65
N VAL A 211 -7.55 1.90 -11.77
CA VAL A 211 -8.31 2.31 -12.95
C VAL A 211 -9.51 1.37 -13.12
N ILE A 212 -10.71 1.94 -13.19
CA ILE A 212 -11.94 1.16 -13.45
C ILE A 212 -12.46 1.51 -14.84
N GLU A 213 -12.64 0.51 -15.70
CA GLU A 213 -13.06 0.72 -17.08
C GLU A 213 -13.90 -0.41 -17.65
N GLU A 214 -14.50 -0.20 -18.82
CA GLU A 214 -15.26 -1.23 -19.53
C GLU A 214 -14.37 -2.41 -19.90
N TYR A 215 -14.86 -3.62 -19.64
CA TYR A 215 -14.23 -4.85 -20.11
C TYR A 215 -14.82 -5.29 -21.45
N VAL A 216 -14.03 -5.12 -22.51
CA VAL A 216 -14.32 -5.63 -23.86
C VAL A 216 -13.48 -6.89 -24.08
N ALA A 217 -14.16 -8.03 -24.18
CA ALA A 217 -13.53 -9.33 -24.43
C ALA A 217 -13.13 -9.52 -25.90
#